data_AF-A0A3S4HCW9-F1
#
_entry.id   AF-A0A3S4HCW9-F1
#
_cell.length_a   1.000
_cell.length_b   1.000
_cell.length_c   1.000
_cell.angle_alpha   90.00
_cell.angle_beta   90.00
_cell.angle_gamma   90.00
#
_symmetry.space_group_name_H-M   'P 1'
#
loop_
_entity.id
_entity.type
_entity.pdbx_description
1 polymer ?
#
loop_
_entity_poly.entity_id
_entity_poly.type
_entity_poly.pdbx_seq_one_letter_code
_entity_poly.pdbx_strand_id
1 'polypeptide(L)' 'MLSREEREAEAAVEPTPMTVIPREQHAISRKDISENALKVMYRLNKAGYESWLVGGGVRDLLLGKKPKDF' A
#
# COMPACT_ATOMS: atom_id res chain seq x y z
N MET A 1 8.45 -34.45 -4.26
CA MET A 1 8.69 -34.14 -5.69
C MET A 1 7.34 -33.68 -6.22
N LEU A 2 7.11 -32.37 -6.31
CA LEU A 2 5.81 -31.82 -6.73
C LEU A 2 5.44 -32.36 -8.11
N SER A 3 4.19 -32.81 -8.24
CA SER A 3 3.65 -33.35 -9.49
C SER A 3 3.72 -32.28 -10.59
N ARG A 4 3.74 -32.71 -11.86
CA ARG A 4 3.72 -31.76 -12.99
C ARG A 4 2.46 -30.88 -12.96
N GLU A 5 1.34 -31.44 -12.51
CA GLU A 5 0.06 -30.73 -12.37
C GLU A 5 0.11 -29.66 -11.26
N GLU A 6 0.78 -29.93 -10.13
CA GLU A 6 0.97 -28.94 -9.05
C GLU A 6 1.84 -27.76 -9.51
N ARG A 7 2.84 -28.00 -10.38
CA ARG A 7 3.69 -26.95 -10.96
C ARG A 7 2.98 -26.12 -12.04
N GLU A 8 2.06 -26.72 -12.77
CA GLU A 8 1.27 -26.03 -13.80
C GLU A 8 0.19 -25.13 -13.19
N ALA A 9 -0.39 -25.52 -12.04
CA ALA A 9 -1.34 -24.69 -11.29
C ALA A 9 -0.69 -23.44 -10.66
N GLU A 10 0.57 -23.52 -10.22
CA GLU A 10 1.33 -22.39 -9.69
C GLU A 10 1.78 -21.42 -10.81
N ALA A 11 2.01 -21.94 -12.03
CA ALA A 11 2.39 -21.14 -13.20
C ALA A 11 1.21 -20.41 -13.88
N ALA A 12 -0.03 -20.77 -13.55
CA ALA A 12 -1.25 -20.22 -14.16
C ALA A 12 -1.92 -19.10 -13.35
N VAL A 13 -1.23 -18.52 -12.36
CA VAL A 13 -1.73 -17.32 -11.66
C VAL A 13 -1.47 -16.12 -12.57
N GLU A 14 -2.44 -15.83 -13.43
CA GLU A 14 -2.51 -14.56 -14.17
C GLU A 14 -2.30 -13.40 -13.18
N PRO A 15 -1.36 -12.46 -13.46
CA PRO A 15 -1.11 -11.35 -12.56
C PRO A 15 -2.39 -10.52 -12.44
N THR A 16 -2.93 -10.44 -11.23
CA THR A 16 -4.09 -9.61 -10.95
C THR A 16 -3.78 -8.17 -11.38
N PRO A 17 -4.63 -7.52 -12.19
CA PRO A 17 -4.35 -6.17 -12.62
C PRO A 17 -4.23 -5.25 -11.40
N MET A 18 -3.16 -4.46 -11.36
CA MET A 18 -2.95 -3.47 -10.31
C MET A 18 -4.16 -2.54 -10.28
N THR A 19 -4.93 -2.60 -9.20
CA THR A 19 -6.08 -1.72 -9.02
C THR A 19 -5.64 -0.46 -8.29
N VAL A 20 -5.80 0.69 -8.95
CA VAL A 20 -5.54 2.01 -8.35
C VAL A 20 -6.89 2.63 -7.99
N ILE A 21 -7.08 2.92 -6.71
CA ILE A 21 -8.28 3.62 -6.20
C ILE A 21 -7.94 5.13 -6.14
N PRO A 22 -8.60 6.00 -6.93
CA PRO A 22 -8.34 7.44 -6.93
C PRO A 22 -8.63 8.13 -5.59
N ARG A 23 -8.10 9.33 -5.42
CA ARG A 23 -8.20 10.10 -4.17
C ARG A 23 -9.63 10.32 -3.70
N GLU A 24 -10.57 10.61 -4.61
CA GLU A 24 -11.98 10.79 -4.25
C GLU A 24 -12.68 9.49 -3.80
N GLN A 25 -12.14 8.32 -4.13
CA GLN A 25 -12.74 7.02 -3.89
C GLN A 25 -12.25 6.34 -2.60
N HIS A 26 -11.43 7.03 -1.79
CA HIS A 26 -10.98 6.50 -0.50
C HIS A 26 -10.96 7.57 0.61
N ALA A 27 -11.18 7.12 1.85
CA ALA A 27 -11.27 7.99 3.02
C ALA A 27 -9.90 8.51 3.52
N ILE A 28 -8.79 7.95 3.04
CA ILE A 28 -7.44 8.33 3.47
C ILE A 28 -7.18 9.80 3.14
N SER A 29 -6.91 10.61 4.18
CA SER A 29 -6.54 12.00 4.05
C SER A 29 -5.18 12.27 4.66
N ARG A 30 -4.42 13.20 4.05
CA ARG A 30 -3.10 13.61 4.55
C ARG A 30 -3.16 14.23 5.95
N LYS A 31 -4.31 14.81 6.32
CA LYS A 31 -4.55 15.40 7.64
C LYS A 31 -4.50 14.36 8.78
N ASP A 32 -4.76 13.09 8.46
CA ASP A 32 -4.83 12.00 9.41
C ASP A 32 -3.49 11.22 9.47
N ILE A 33 -2.48 11.66 8.71
CA ILE A 33 -1.13 11.10 8.69
C ILE A 33 -0.22 11.98 9.56
N SER A 34 0.65 11.34 10.34
CA SER A 34 1.66 12.05 11.14
C SER A 34 2.52 13.00 10.29
N GLU A 35 2.72 14.24 10.76
CA GLU A 35 3.57 15.22 10.09
C GLU A 35 5.01 14.70 9.87
N ASN A 36 5.52 13.92 10.82
CA ASN A 36 6.86 13.34 10.71
C ASN A 36 6.94 12.32 9.56
N ALA A 37 5.93 11.47 9.41
CA ALA A 37 5.86 10.51 8.30
C ALA A 37 5.76 11.24 6.95
N LEU A 38 4.88 12.25 6.85
CA LEU A 38 4.77 13.08 5.66
C LEU A 38 6.11 13.75 5.31
N LYS A 39 6.84 14.25 6.29
CA LYS A 39 8.16 14.89 6.09
C LYS A 39 9.19 13.93 5.52
N VAL A 40 9.21 12.67 5.98
CA VAL A 40 10.08 11.62 5.43
C VAL A 40 9.70 11.33 3.97
N MET A 41 8.41 11.08 3.70
CA MET A 41 7.92 10.80 2.35
C MET A 41 8.24 11.95 1.39
N TYR A 42 8.03 13.20 1.79
CA TYR A 42 8.37 14.36 0.96
C TYR A 42 9.87 14.44 0.64
N ARG A 43 10.75 14.08 1.58
CA ARG A 43 12.20 14.08 1.33
C ARG A 43 12.58 12.99 0.34
N LEU A 44 12.02 11.78 0.47
CA LEU A 44 12.25 10.68 -0.46
C LEU A 44 11.76 11.05 -1.87
N ASN A 45 10.52 11.54 -1.98
CA ASN A 45 9.95 11.97 -3.26
C ASN A 45 10.76 13.10 -3.91
N LYS A 46 11.24 14.08 -3.12
CA LYS A 46 12.10 15.16 -3.63
C LYS A 46 13.47 14.67 -4.12
N ALA A 47 13.97 13.57 -3.57
CA ALA A 47 15.22 12.95 -4.00
C ALA A 47 15.04 11.99 -5.20
N GLY A 48 13.83 11.87 -5.76
CA GLY A 48 13.54 11.05 -6.92
C GLY A 48 13.17 9.60 -6.60
N TYR A 49 12.93 9.27 -5.33
CA TYR A 49 12.46 7.95 -4.91
C TYR A 49 10.94 7.94 -4.74
N GLU A 50 10.32 6.79 -5.02
CA GLU A 50 8.93 6.57 -4.63
C GLU A 50 8.83 6.27 -3.13
N SER A 51 7.76 6.73 -2.49
CA SER A 51 7.47 6.41 -1.09
C SER A 51 5.99 6.13 -0.89
N TRP A 52 5.72 5.06 -0.16
CA TRP A 52 4.37 4.52 0.03
C TRP A 52 4.15 4.21 1.51
N LEU A 53 2.95 4.51 2.02
CA LEU A 53 2.50 3.97 3.31
C LEU A 53 1.89 2.59 3.05
N VAL A 54 2.15 1.65 3.96
CA VAL A 54 1.65 0.27 3.86
C VAL A 54 1.21 -0.25 5.22
N GLY A 55 0.58 -1.42 5.22
CA GLY A 55 0.31 -2.18 6.45
C GLY A 55 -0.73 -1.54 7.38
N GLY A 56 -0.45 -1.61 8.68
CA GLY A 56 -1.42 -1.31 9.74
C GLY A 56 -1.95 0.12 9.71
N GLY A 57 -1.10 1.11 9.42
CA GLY A 57 -1.52 2.51 9.37
C GLY A 57 -2.53 2.79 8.26
N VAL A 58 -2.31 2.22 7.06
CA VAL A 58 -3.25 2.34 5.94
C VAL A 58 -4.58 1.67 6.27
N ARG A 59 -4.54 0.46 6.82
CA ARG A 59 -5.75 -0.25 7.26
C ARG A 59 -6.54 0.57 8.28
N ASP A 60 -5.88 1.10 9.29
CA ASP A 60 -6.54 1.83 10.37
C ASP A 60 -7.19 3.12 9.83
N LEU A 61 -6.51 3.84 8.91
CA LEU A 61 -7.08 5.00 8.22
C LEU A 61 -8.32 4.66 7.38
N LEU A 62 -8.30 3.56 6.64
CA LEU A 62 -9.46 3.10 5.86
C LEU A 62 -10.65 2.73 6.75
N LEU A 63 -10.38 2.25 7.96
CA LEU A 63 -11.41 1.96 8.97
C LEU A 63 -11.83 3.19 9.79
N GLY A 64 -11.32 4.39 9.47
CA GLY A 64 -11.61 5.62 10.22
C GLY A 64 -11.03 5.62 11.64
N LYS A 65 -10.03 4.78 11.92
CA LYS A 65 -9.34 4.68 13.21
C LYS A 65 -8.04 5.49 13.17
N LYS A 66 -7.57 5.88 14.35
CA LYS A 66 -6.25 6.52 14.49
C LYS A 66 -5.15 5.46 14.40
N PRO A 67 -4.19 5.57 13.47
CA PRO A 67 -3.05 4.66 13.39
C PRO A 67 -2.18 4.69 14.64
N LYS A 68 -1.60 3.54 14.99
CA LYS A 68 -0.64 3.42 16.10
C LYS A 68 0.77 3.84 15.69
N ASP A 69 1.13 3.57 14.44
CA ASP A 69 2.43 3.88 13.84
C ASP A 69 2.28 4.19 12.35
N PHE A 70 3.31 4.84 11.79
CA PHE A 70 3.45 5.17 10.38
C PHE A 70 4.86 4.86 9.88
#